data_AF-A0A1S1HNE9-F1
#
_entry.id   AF-A0A1S1HNE9-F1
#
_cell.length_a   1.000
_cell.length_b   1.000
_cell.length_c   1.000
_cell.angle_alpha   90.00
_cell.angle_beta   90.00
_cell.angle_gamma   90.00
#
_symmetry.space_group_name_H-M   'P 1'
#
loop_
_entity.id
_entity.type
_entity.pdbx_description
1 polymer ?
#
loop_
_entity_poly.entity_id
_entity_poly.type
_entity_poly.pdbx_seq_one_letter_code
_entity_poly.pdbx_strand_id
1 'polypeptide(L)' 'MAEQLEFFEIQSPCRGICQTNEQGYCRGCYRSREERFGWLKFTDPQKRNILRLCRQRYMRSLAIKKTQEDPPTAQQELF' A
#
# COMPACT_ATOMS: atom_id res chain seq x y z
N MET A 1 -23.55 -23.60 22.82
CA MET A 1 -22.55 -22.96 23.71
C MET A 1 -21.33 -22.64 22.87
N ALA A 2 -20.85 -21.40 23.00
CA ALA A 2 -19.71 -20.77 22.30
C ALA A 2 -19.88 -20.53 20.79
N GLU A 3 -20.57 -19.44 20.45
CA GLU A 3 -20.36 -18.72 19.20
C GLU A 3 -18.90 -18.23 19.20
N GLN A 4 -18.03 -18.98 18.55
CA GLN A 4 -16.65 -18.58 18.33
C GLN A 4 -16.68 -17.46 17.28
N LEU A 5 -16.95 -16.22 17.71
CA LEU A 5 -16.54 -15.06 16.94
C LEU A 5 -15.02 -15.06 16.95
N GLU A 6 -14.42 -15.74 15.99
CA GLU A 6 -13.01 -15.54 15.64
C GLU A 6 -12.88 -14.09 15.19
N PHE A 7 -12.63 -13.21 16.15
CA PHE A 7 -12.09 -11.88 15.88
C PHE A 7 -10.68 -12.10 15.36
N PHE A 8 -10.56 -12.42 14.07
CA PHE A 8 -9.29 -12.49 13.37
C PHE A 8 -8.64 -11.11 13.49
N GLU A 9 -7.67 -11.03 14.39
CA GLU A 9 -6.91 -9.82 14.66
C GLU A 9 -6.26 -9.38 13.35
N ILE A 10 -6.43 -8.10 13.00
CA ILE A 10 -5.85 -7.59 11.76
C ILE A 10 -4.34 -7.57 11.89
N GLN A 11 -3.70 -8.53 11.23
CA GLN A 11 -2.26 -8.68 11.21
C GLN A 11 -1.58 -7.49 10.53
N SER A 12 -0.35 -7.18 10.96
CA SER A 12 0.43 -6.12 10.36
C SER A 12 0.91 -6.54 8.96
N PRO A 13 0.66 -5.74 7.90
CA PRO A 13 1.12 -6.00 6.53
C PRO A 13 2.62 -5.64 6.35
N CYS A 14 3.38 -5.53 7.43
CA CYS A 14 4.77 -5.08 7.38
C CYS A 14 5.64 -6.19 6.78
N ARG A 15 6.33 -5.89 5.68
CA ARG A 15 7.27 -6.81 5.03
C ARG A 15 8.72 -6.68 5.56
N GLY A 16 8.93 -6.01 6.68
CA GLY A 16 10.27 -5.73 7.24
C GLY A 16 11.09 -4.69 6.45
N ILE A 17 10.55 -4.14 5.36
CA ILE A 17 11.23 -3.13 4.53
C ILE A 17 10.89 -1.75 5.09
N CYS A 18 11.76 -1.18 5.92
CA CYS A 18 11.55 0.14 6.53
C CYS A 18 12.13 1.30 5.68
N GLN A 19 11.98 1.21 4.35
CA GLN A 19 12.44 2.26 3.42
C GLN A 19 11.29 3.19 3.03
N THR A 20 11.53 4.50 3.11
CA THR A 20 10.54 5.52 2.76
C THR A 20 10.72 5.94 1.29
N ASN A 21 9.63 6.21 0.58
CA ASN A 21 9.65 6.84 -0.74
C ASN A 21 9.73 8.37 -0.61
N GLU A 22 9.87 9.07 -1.74
CA GLU A 22 9.94 10.54 -1.79
C GLU A 22 8.67 11.23 -1.24
N GLN A 23 7.56 10.50 -1.19
CA GLN A 23 6.27 10.98 -0.68
C GLN A 23 6.07 10.70 0.83
N GLY A 24 7.03 10.10 1.53
CA GLY A 24 6.92 9.82 2.96
C GLY A 24 6.24 8.49 3.34
N TYR A 25 5.96 7.62 2.38
CA TYR A 25 5.35 6.29 2.58
C TYR A 25 6.37 5.15 2.50
N CYS A 26 6.13 4.07 3.24
CA CYS A 26 6.94 2.87 3.16
C CYS A 26 6.86 2.21 1.77
N ARG A 27 8.00 1.89 1.14
CA ARG A 27 8.07 1.22 -0.16
C ARG A 27 7.46 -0.18 -0.17
N GLY A 28 7.42 -0.85 0.99
CA GLY A 28 6.87 -2.21 1.11
C GLY A 28 5.38 -2.23 1.46
N CYS A 29 4.98 -1.52 2.53
CA CYS A 29 3.61 -1.58 3.05
C CYS A 29 2.78 -0.32 2.79
N TYR A 30 3.34 0.72 2.15
CA TYR A 30 2.66 1.97 1.78
C TYR A 30 2.04 2.76 2.94
N ARG A 31 2.45 2.43 4.17
CA ARG A 31 2.10 3.17 5.39
C ARG A 31 2.96 4.40 5.56
N SER A 32 2.35 5.46 6.07
CA SER A 32 3.02 6.63 6.60
C SER A 32 3.84 6.28 7.84
N ARG A 33 4.73 7.19 8.23
CA ARG A 33 5.47 7.09 9.49
C ARG A 33 4.52 6.98 10.69
N GLU A 34 3.53 7.88 10.76
CA GLU A 34 2.54 7.93 11.84
C GLU A 34 1.70 6.65 11.95
N GLU A 35 1.25 6.12 10.81
CA GLU A 35 0.46 4.88 10.74
C GLU A 35 1.26 3.66 11.25
N ARG A 36 2.59 3.66 11.09
CA ARG A 36 3.47 2.60 11.61
C ARG A 36 3.61 2.68 13.13
N PHE A 37 3.92 3.86 13.66
CA PHE A 37 4.07 4.05 15.11
C PHE A 37 2.73 3.90 15.86
N GLY A 38 1.63 4.30 15.23
CA GLY A 38 0.28 4.19 15.79
C GLY A 38 -0.37 2.80 15.66
N TRP A 39 0.25 1.83 14.97
CA TRP A 39 -0.43 0.57 14.60
C TRP A 39 -1.02 -0.20 15.78
N LEU A 40 -0.29 -0.24 16.91
CA LEU A 40 -0.73 -0.91 18.14
C LEU A 40 -1.84 -0.14 18.86
N LYS A 41 -2.02 1.16 18.58
CA LYS A 41 -3.02 2.04 19.21
C LYS A 41 -4.35 2.11 18.43
N PHE A 42 -4.35 1.70 17.17
CA PHE A 42 -5.55 1.76 16.33
C PHE A 42 -6.54 0.64 16.65
N THR A 43 -7.83 0.95 16.57
CA THR A 43 -8.91 -0.05 16.63
C THR A 43 -9.02 -0.82 15.32
N ASP A 44 -9.63 -2.01 15.33
CA ASP A 44 -9.83 -2.83 14.13
C ASP A 44 -10.43 -2.10 12.91
N PRO A 45 -11.49 -1.27 13.04
CA PRO A 45 -11.99 -0.50 11.90
C PRO A 45 -10.95 0.51 11.36
N GLN A 46 -10.16 1.13 12.24
CA GLN A 46 -9.08 2.03 11.83
C GLN A 46 -7.96 1.25 11.10
N LYS A 47 -7.58 0.10 11.63
CA LYS A 47 -6.62 -0.81 11.00
C LYS A 47 -7.06 -1.23 9.60
N ARG A 48 -8.33 -1.58 9.40
CA ARG A 48 -8.92 -1.87 8.07
C ARG A 48 -8.85 -0.66 7.15
N ASN A 49 -9.17 0.53 7.65
CA ASN A 49 -9.14 1.74 6.84
C ASN A 49 -7.70 2.06 6.38
N ILE A 50 -6.71 1.95 7.27
CA ILE A 50 -5.29 2.13 6.94
C ILE A 50 -4.87 1.15 5.84
N LEU A 51 -5.26 -0.13 5.95
CA LEU A 51 -4.98 -1.14 4.92
C LEU A 51 -5.61 -0.78 3.57
N ARG A 52 -6.86 -0.30 3.58
CA ARG A 52 -7.56 0.16 2.38
C ARG A 52 -6.81 1.33 1.72
N LEU A 53 -6.38 2.31 2.51
CA LEU A 53 -5.60 3.46 2.04
C LEU A 53 -4.24 3.02 1.47
N CYS A 54 -3.55 2.10 2.13
CA CYS A 54 -2.28 1.54 1.64
C CYS A 54 -2.47 0.88 0.26
N ARG A 55 -3.55 0.10 0.08
CA ARG A 55 -3.89 -0.50 -1.21
C ARG A 55 -4.16 0.56 -2.29
N GLN A 56 -4.86 1.63 -1.94
CA GLN A 56 -5.12 2.73 -2.88
C GLN A 56 -3.82 3.46 -3.29
N ARG A 57 -2.93 3.72 -2.34
CA ARG A 57 -1.60 4.30 -2.59
C ARG A 57 -0.76 3.39 -3.48
N TYR A 58 -0.79 2.08 -3.23
CA TYR A 58 -0.13 1.08 -4.08
C TYR A 58 -0.63 1.15 -5.53
N MET A 59 -1.95 1.13 -5.75
CA MET A 59 -2.54 1.23 -7.09
C MET A 59 -2.17 2.52 -7.81
N ARG A 60 -2.14 3.66 -7.11
CA ARG A 60 -1.65 4.93 -7.68
C ARG A 60 -0.18 4.85 -8.07
N SER A 61 0.67 4.23 -7.25
CA SER A 61 2.08 4.06 -7.57
C SER A 61 2.31 3.16 -8.79
N LEU A 62 1.46 2.13 -8.99
CA LEU A 62 1.50 1.28 -10.18
C LEU A 62 1.06 2.03 -11.44
N ALA A 63 0.01 2.86 -11.34
CA ALA A 63 -0.45 3.67 -12.47
C ALA A 63 0.62 4.66 -12.93
N ILE A 64 1.34 5.30 -12.00
CA ILE A 64 2.46 6.19 -12.32
C ILE A 64 3.59 5.42 -13.03
N LYS A 65 3.93 4.20 -12.56
CA LYS A 65 4.95 3.36 -13.20
C LYS A 65 4.58 2.99 -14.64
N LYS A 66 3.32 2.61 -14.89
CA LYS A 66 2.85 2.27 -16.25
C LYS A 66 3.05 3.39 -17.27
N THR A 67 2.91 4.65 -16.87
CA THR A 67 3.12 5.80 -17.77
C THR A 67 4.60 6.01 -18.12
N GLN A 68 5.54 5.44 -17.38
CA GLN A 68 6.98 5.63 -17.58
C GLN A 68 7.63 4.48 -18.37
N GLU A 69 6.91 3.38 -18.60
CA GLU A 69 7.40 2.17 -19.30
C GLU A 69 6.84 2.01 -20.72
N ASP A 70 6.27 3.06 -21.32
CA ASP A 70 5.99 3.10 -22.76
C ASP A 70 7.09 3.96 -23.43
N PRO A 71 8.15 3.36 -24.00
CA PRO A 71 8.95 4.10 -24.96
C PRO A 71 8.01 4.41 -26.14
N PRO A 72 7.89 5.68 -26.59
CA PRO A 72 7.24 5.94 -27.86
C PRO A 72 8.08 5.22 -28.91
N THR A 73 7.58 4.09 -29.42
CA THR A 73 8.14 3.46 -30.60
C THR A 73 7.80 4.42 -31.74
N ALA A 74 8.71 5.37 -31.94
CA ALA A 74 8.71 6.24 -33.09
C ALA A 74 8.80 5.35 -34.33
N GLN A 75 8.00 5.74 -35.32
CA GLN A 75 8.25 5.52 -36.73
C GLN A 75 8.04 4.10 -37.26
N GLN A 76 6.82 3.87 -37.70
CA GLN A 76 6.64 3.14 -38.96
C GLN A 76 5.97 4.10 -39.95
N GLU A 77 6.74 5.09 -40.41
CA GLU A 77 6.57 5.58 -41.78
C GLU A 77 6.96 4.42 -42.70
N LEU A 78 5.97 3.78 -43.30
CA LEU A 78 6.17 2.91 -44.45
C LEU A 78 5.10 3.33 -45.46
N PHE A 79 5.60 4.12 -46.43
CA PHE A 79 5.20 4.22 -47.83
C PHE A 79 3.90 3.53 -48.25
#